data_AF-A0A1B6LF24-F1
#
_entry.id   AF-A0A1B6LF24-F1
#
_cell.length_a   1.000
_cell.length_b   1.000
_cell.length_c   1.000
_cell.angle_alpha   90.00
_cell.angle_beta   90.00
_cell.angle_gamma   90.00
#
_symmetry.space_group_name_H-M   'P 1'
#
loop_
_entity.id
_entity.type
_entity.pdbx_description
1 polymer ?
#
loop_
_entity_poly.entity_id
_entity_poly.type
_entity_poly.pdbx_seq_one_letter_code
_entity_poly.pdbx_strand_id
1 'polypeptide(L)'
;QFSGQEAARLKAAYGEFCSRHRDAVDIYKYYLSHDRRFQEFVKHCQLNPLLKKKGIPECILFVTQRLTKYPLLIEPLIKTSKENKIEQEKLSKALALVKEILVEVDAQVAEKEKEDRKLEIYNRIEAKSFTTHRGAKFKKSDILSDNRKLRFEGDATLMQGRGKMQVVLVIVLSDVLFFLLENNHKYSFFTPDNKAGVVSLQKLLVREKAGQESRGIYLISSNPAEPEMFELKVQNPRNKQVWIQAIRSAVQNCPEDEDDTSALSSEERHKMLEAKQSQIRQIVGVLRQKDVEQALILEEKMALQLRLVAA
;
A
#
# COMPACT_ATOMS: atom_id res chain seq x y z
N GLN A 1 -12.47 -9.78 -23.03
CA GLN A 1 -12.58 -10.14 -21.60
C GLN A 1 -11.40 -9.61 -20.79
N PHE A 2 -10.16 -9.89 -21.16
CA PHE A 2 -8.98 -9.40 -20.40
C PHE A 2 -8.48 -8.00 -20.82
N SER A 3 -9.26 -7.23 -21.58
CA SER A 3 -8.88 -5.89 -22.07
C SER A 3 -9.90 -4.83 -21.69
N GLY A 4 -9.46 -3.57 -21.68
CA GLY A 4 -10.32 -2.41 -21.47
C GLY A 4 -11.03 -2.43 -20.12
N GLN A 5 -12.32 -2.03 -20.12
CA GLN A 5 -13.11 -1.91 -18.90
C GLN A 5 -13.30 -3.23 -18.15
N GLU A 6 -13.41 -4.35 -18.87
CA GLU A 6 -13.53 -5.67 -18.24
C GLU A 6 -12.25 -6.07 -17.50
N ALA A 7 -11.08 -5.71 -18.05
CA ALA A 7 -9.81 -5.91 -17.34
C ALA A 7 -9.75 -5.08 -16.05
N ALA A 8 -10.19 -3.82 -16.10
CA ALA A 8 -10.23 -2.95 -14.94
C ALA A 8 -11.17 -3.50 -13.85
N ARG A 9 -12.34 -4.02 -14.24
CA ARG A 9 -13.27 -4.69 -13.32
C ARG A 9 -12.65 -5.95 -12.68
N LEU A 10 -11.98 -6.77 -13.48
CA LEU A 10 -11.27 -7.95 -12.97
C LEU A 10 -10.17 -7.56 -11.98
N LYS A 11 -9.34 -6.57 -12.32
CA LYS A 11 -8.28 -6.05 -11.44
C LYS A 11 -8.84 -5.56 -10.11
N ALA A 12 -9.93 -4.79 -10.12
CA ALA A 12 -10.55 -4.26 -8.91
C ALA A 12 -11.19 -5.37 -8.07
N ALA A 13 -11.99 -6.25 -8.68
CA ALA A 13 -12.70 -7.31 -7.96
C ALA A 13 -11.74 -8.36 -7.36
N TYR A 14 -10.77 -8.83 -8.15
CA TYR A 14 -9.76 -9.77 -7.66
C TYR A 14 -8.76 -9.10 -6.71
N GLY A 15 -8.40 -7.83 -6.94
CA GLY A 15 -7.55 -7.08 -6.01
C GLY A 15 -8.17 -6.99 -4.62
N GLU A 16 -9.43 -6.57 -4.51
CA GLU A 16 -10.15 -6.50 -3.24
C GLU A 16 -10.34 -7.88 -2.61
N PHE A 17 -10.74 -8.88 -3.39
CA PHE A 17 -10.99 -10.22 -2.87
C PHE A 17 -9.71 -10.92 -2.38
N CYS A 18 -8.66 -10.89 -3.19
CA CYS A 18 -7.39 -11.56 -2.87
C CYS A 18 -6.65 -10.85 -1.73
N SER A 19 -6.68 -9.53 -1.68
CA SER A 19 -5.98 -8.75 -0.63
C SER A 19 -6.55 -9.02 0.76
N ARG A 20 -7.83 -9.37 0.87
CA ARG A 20 -8.49 -9.74 2.13
C ARG A 20 -8.55 -11.24 2.41
N HIS A 21 -7.89 -12.07 1.59
CA HIS A 21 -7.96 -13.53 1.72
C HIS A 21 -7.59 -14.01 3.13
N ARG A 22 -6.46 -13.50 3.67
CA ARG A 22 -5.96 -13.90 4.99
C ARG A 22 -6.95 -13.53 6.09
N ASP A 23 -7.40 -12.28 6.09
CA ASP A 23 -8.37 -11.76 7.06
C ASP A 23 -9.68 -12.55 7.04
N ALA A 24 -10.22 -12.85 5.86
CA ALA A 24 -11.45 -13.63 5.73
C ALA A 24 -11.30 -15.04 6.32
N VAL A 25 -10.16 -15.70 6.08
CA VAL A 25 -9.87 -17.02 6.63
C VAL A 25 -9.66 -16.97 8.15
N ASP A 26 -8.99 -15.94 8.66
CA ASP A 26 -8.72 -15.78 10.09
C ASP A 26 -10.00 -15.44 10.87
N ILE A 27 -10.85 -14.57 10.33
CA ILE A 27 -12.19 -14.30 10.86
C ILE A 27 -13.03 -15.58 10.91
N TYR A 28 -13.02 -16.36 9.82
CA TYR A 28 -13.73 -17.64 9.80
C TYR A 28 -13.23 -18.58 10.91
N LYS A 29 -11.91 -18.74 11.08
CA LYS A 29 -11.32 -19.59 12.13
C LYS A 29 -11.68 -19.08 13.53
N TYR A 30 -11.67 -17.78 13.73
CA TYR A 30 -12.04 -17.16 15.00
C TYR A 30 -13.48 -17.54 15.38
N TYR A 31 -14.45 -17.25 14.51
CA TYR A 31 -15.85 -17.58 14.79
C TYR A 31 -16.11 -19.09 14.87
N LEU A 32 -15.43 -19.90 14.07
CA LEU A 32 -15.56 -21.35 14.13
C LEU A 32 -15.11 -21.93 15.48
N SER A 33 -14.12 -21.31 16.12
CA SER A 33 -13.58 -21.74 17.42
C SER A 33 -14.27 -21.08 18.63
N HIS A 34 -14.84 -19.89 18.48
CA HIS A 34 -15.39 -19.10 19.59
C HIS A 34 -16.92 -19.00 19.61
N ASP A 35 -17.61 -19.31 18.50
CA ASP A 35 -19.07 -19.24 18.40
C ASP A 35 -19.67 -20.62 18.03
N ARG A 36 -20.33 -21.24 19.01
CA ARG A 36 -21.01 -22.53 18.83
C ARG A 36 -22.13 -22.48 17.79
N ARG A 37 -22.89 -21.38 17.71
CA ARG A 37 -23.97 -21.22 16.73
C ARG A 37 -23.42 -21.16 15.32
N PHE A 38 -22.31 -20.44 15.13
CA PHE A 38 -21.62 -20.41 13.85
C PHE A 38 -21.04 -21.79 13.48
N GLN A 39 -20.46 -22.51 14.44
CA GLN A 39 -19.97 -23.88 14.21
C GLN A 39 -21.08 -24.85 13.76
N GLU A 40 -22.24 -24.81 14.41
CA GLU A 40 -23.42 -25.61 14.05
C GLU A 40 -23.94 -25.24 12.65
N PHE A 41 -24.02 -23.95 12.34
CA PHE A 41 -24.38 -23.44 11.01
C PHE A 41 -23.43 -23.96 9.93
N VAL A 42 -22.12 -23.88 10.14
CA VAL A 42 -21.12 -24.38 9.19
C VAL A 42 -21.27 -25.89 8.96
N LYS A 43 -21.49 -26.68 10.03
CA LYS A 43 -21.77 -28.12 9.90
C LYS A 43 -23.02 -28.39 9.07
N HIS A 44 -24.09 -27.62 9.27
CA HIS A 44 -25.30 -27.73 8.47
C HIS A 44 -25.02 -27.41 6.99
N CYS A 45 -24.31 -26.33 6.69
CA CYS A 45 -23.94 -25.97 5.32
C CYS A 45 -23.13 -27.09 4.63
N GLN A 46 -22.23 -27.77 5.35
CA GLN A 46 -21.40 -28.86 4.82
C GLN A 46 -22.21 -30.08 4.34
N LEU A 47 -23.47 -30.22 4.76
CA LEU A 47 -24.37 -31.27 4.26
C LEU A 47 -24.86 -31.00 2.83
N ASN A 48 -24.71 -29.77 2.32
CA ASN A 48 -25.15 -29.43 0.97
C ASN A 48 -24.29 -30.15 -0.09
N PRO A 49 -24.89 -31.01 -0.94
CA PRO A 49 -24.14 -31.77 -1.94
C PRO A 49 -23.42 -30.90 -2.98
N LEU A 50 -23.90 -29.67 -3.23
CA LEU A 50 -23.25 -28.73 -4.15
C LEU A 50 -21.85 -28.33 -3.71
N LEU A 51 -21.57 -28.37 -2.40
CA LEU A 51 -20.25 -28.05 -1.86
C LEU A 51 -19.22 -29.15 -2.15
N LYS A 52 -19.63 -30.37 -2.54
CA LYS A 52 -18.71 -31.48 -2.81
C LYS A 52 -17.64 -31.65 -1.72
N LYS A 53 -18.06 -31.56 -0.46
CA LYS A 53 -17.22 -31.62 0.76
C LYS A 53 -16.15 -30.51 0.85
N LYS A 54 -16.37 -29.34 0.25
CA LYS A 54 -15.50 -28.17 0.36
C LYS A 54 -16.05 -27.23 1.42
N GLY A 55 -15.18 -26.78 2.32
CA GLY A 55 -15.52 -25.78 3.31
C GLY A 55 -15.44 -24.37 2.73
N ILE A 56 -15.78 -23.40 3.59
CA ILE A 56 -15.72 -21.98 3.24
C ILE A 56 -14.28 -21.56 2.88
N PRO A 57 -13.22 -21.94 3.63
CA PRO A 57 -11.85 -21.59 3.25
C PRO A 57 -11.45 -22.10 1.85
N GLU A 58 -11.84 -23.32 1.48
CA GLU A 58 -11.58 -23.86 0.15
C GLU A 58 -12.31 -23.07 -0.93
N CYS A 59 -13.56 -22.65 -0.68
CA CYS A 59 -14.31 -21.82 -1.62
C CYS A 59 -13.62 -20.46 -1.86
N ILE A 60 -13.13 -19.81 -0.80
CA ILE A 60 -12.35 -18.56 -0.89
C ILE A 60 -11.07 -18.82 -1.70
N LEU A 61 -10.37 -19.92 -1.41
CA LEU A 61 -9.14 -20.27 -2.11
C LEU A 61 -9.38 -20.53 -3.60
N PHE A 62 -10.48 -21.17 -3.98
CA PHE A 62 -10.79 -21.44 -5.39
C PHE A 62 -11.02 -20.16 -6.20
N VAL A 63 -11.69 -19.16 -5.62
CA VAL A 63 -11.82 -17.85 -6.26
C VAL A 63 -10.44 -17.23 -6.45
N THR A 64 -9.64 -17.17 -5.38
CA THR A 64 -8.27 -16.61 -5.39
C THR A 64 -7.40 -17.26 -6.47
N GLN A 65 -7.42 -18.59 -6.56
CA GLN A 65 -6.61 -19.36 -7.51
C GLN A 65 -7.14 -19.32 -8.93
N ARG A 66 -8.40 -18.94 -9.17
CA ARG A 66 -8.99 -19.01 -10.52
C ARG A 66 -8.22 -18.15 -11.51
N LEU A 67 -7.78 -16.96 -11.09
CA LEU A 67 -7.07 -16.02 -11.95
C LEU A 67 -5.73 -16.60 -12.45
N THR A 68 -5.00 -17.33 -11.58
CA THR A 68 -3.73 -17.97 -11.95
C THR A 68 -3.89 -19.20 -12.84
N LYS A 69 -5.13 -19.72 -13.00
CA LYS A 69 -5.40 -20.83 -13.94
C LYS A 69 -5.52 -20.37 -15.39
N TYR A 70 -5.90 -19.12 -15.67
CA TYR A 70 -6.07 -18.66 -17.04
C TYR A 70 -4.80 -18.77 -17.90
N PRO A 71 -3.60 -18.34 -17.42
CA PRO A 71 -2.36 -18.57 -18.17
C PRO A 71 -2.13 -20.05 -18.50
N LEU A 72 -2.34 -20.94 -17.52
CA LEU A 72 -2.12 -22.39 -17.67
C LEU A 72 -3.10 -23.05 -18.65
N LEU A 73 -4.27 -22.45 -18.87
CA LEU A 73 -5.26 -22.92 -19.83
C LEU A 73 -5.01 -22.36 -21.24
N ILE A 74 -4.53 -21.12 -21.35
CA ILE A 74 -4.28 -20.45 -22.64
C ILE A 74 -2.99 -20.96 -23.28
N GLU A 75 -1.93 -21.19 -22.50
CA GLU A 75 -0.63 -21.62 -23.02
C GLU A 75 -0.69 -22.93 -23.83
N PRO A 76 -1.41 -23.99 -23.41
CA PRO A 76 -1.61 -25.19 -24.22
C PRO A 76 -2.36 -24.92 -25.54
N LEU A 77 -3.36 -24.03 -25.55
CA LEU A 77 -4.12 -23.69 -26.75
C LEU A 77 -3.25 -23.01 -27.81
N ILE A 78 -2.29 -22.17 -27.40
CA ILE A 78 -1.31 -21.57 -28.30
C ILE A 78 -0.46 -22.67 -28.95
N LYS A 79 -0.02 -23.66 -28.15
CA LYS A 79 0.83 -24.76 -28.62
C LYS A 79 0.13 -25.67 -29.63
N THR A 80 -1.18 -25.84 -29.54
CA THR A 80 -1.96 -26.71 -30.44
C THR A 80 -2.46 -25.97 -31.68
N SER A 81 -2.59 -24.65 -31.67
CA SER A 81 -3.15 -23.85 -32.78
C SER A 81 -2.14 -23.47 -33.87
N LYS A 82 -1.11 -24.29 -34.13
CA LYS A 82 0.07 -23.94 -34.98
C LYS A 82 -0.25 -23.53 -36.41
N GLU A 83 -1.32 -24.08 -36.98
CA GLU A 83 -1.69 -23.84 -38.36
C GLU A 83 -2.55 -22.57 -38.54
N ASN A 84 -3.03 -21.98 -37.44
CA ASN A 84 -3.85 -20.77 -37.46
C ASN A 84 -3.12 -19.61 -36.75
N LYS A 85 -2.37 -18.83 -37.55
CA LYS A 85 -1.60 -17.68 -37.06
C LYS A 85 -2.47 -16.62 -36.39
N ILE A 86 -3.66 -16.35 -36.94
CA ILE A 86 -4.58 -15.34 -36.39
C ILE A 86 -5.05 -15.76 -34.99
N GLU A 87 -5.36 -17.04 -34.80
CA GLU A 87 -5.76 -17.57 -33.49
C GLU A 87 -4.58 -17.52 -32.50
N GLN A 88 -3.37 -17.89 -32.93
CA GLN A 88 -2.18 -17.77 -32.08
C GLN A 88 -1.92 -16.35 -31.62
N GLU A 89 -2.05 -15.36 -32.50
CA GLU A 89 -1.88 -13.94 -32.14
C GLU A 89 -2.91 -13.50 -31.11
N LYS A 90 -4.19 -13.87 -31.30
CA LYS A 90 -5.27 -13.58 -30.33
C LYS A 90 -5.02 -14.22 -28.98
N LEU A 91 -4.65 -15.50 -28.94
CA LEU A 91 -4.36 -16.23 -27.71
C LEU A 91 -3.13 -15.66 -26.99
N SER A 92 -2.08 -15.31 -27.74
CA SER A 92 -0.87 -14.69 -27.18
C SER A 92 -1.16 -13.33 -26.57
N LYS A 93 -1.98 -12.51 -27.25
CA LYS A 93 -2.47 -11.24 -26.71
C LYS A 93 -3.30 -11.44 -25.43
N ALA A 94 -4.22 -12.40 -25.44
CA ALA A 94 -5.02 -12.74 -24.26
C ALA A 94 -4.14 -13.21 -23.07
N LEU A 95 -3.10 -14.00 -23.35
CA LEU A 95 -2.13 -14.46 -22.36
C LEU A 95 -1.35 -13.30 -21.73
N ALA A 96 -0.89 -12.35 -22.54
CA ALA A 96 -0.19 -11.17 -22.05
C ALA A 96 -1.10 -10.33 -21.14
N LEU A 97 -2.32 -10.06 -21.60
CA LEU A 97 -3.30 -9.27 -20.85
C LEU A 97 -3.67 -9.91 -19.50
N VAL A 98 -3.87 -11.23 -19.43
CA VAL A 98 -4.18 -11.88 -18.16
C VAL A 98 -2.97 -11.91 -17.21
N LYS A 99 -1.75 -11.98 -17.74
CA LYS A 99 -0.52 -11.83 -16.93
C LYS A 99 -0.40 -10.41 -16.35
N GLU A 100 -0.76 -9.38 -17.11
CA GLU A 100 -0.83 -8.00 -16.59
C GLU A 100 -1.87 -7.85 -15.47
N ILE A 101 -3.05 -8.46 -15.61
CA ILE A 101 -4.07 -8.47 -14.55
C ILE A 101 -3.52 -9.15 -13.30
N LEU A 102 -2.83 -10.28 -13.44
CA LEU A 102 -2.21 -11.00 -12.31
C LEU A 102 -1.18 -10.14 -11.57
N VAL A 103 -0.30 -9.45 -12.30
CA VAL A 103 0.71 -8.57 -11.70
C VAL A 103 0.05 -7.43 -10.91
N GLU A 104 -1.02 -6.83 -11.44
CA GLU A 104 -1.75 -5.77 -10.75
C GLU A 104 -2.45 -6.27 -9.47
N VAL A 105 -3.08 -7.45 -9.54
CA VAL A 105 -3.76 -8.05 -8.38
C VAL A 105 -2.74 -8.40 -7.29
N ASP A 106 -1.59 -8.96 -7.66
CA ASP A 106 -0.49 -9.26 -6.74
C ASP A 106 0.05 -7.98 -6.07
N ALA A 107 0.21 -6.91 -6.84
CA ALA A 107 0.62 -5.60 -6.31
C ALA A 107 -0.40 -5.04 -5.29
N GLN A 108 -1.70 -5.18 -5.53
CA GLN A 108 -2.74 -4.76 -4.59
C GLN A 108 -2.71 -5.59 -3.29
N VAL A 109 -2.49 -6.91 -3.38
CA VAL A 109 -2.29 -7.77 -2.21
C VAL A 109 -1.09 -7.31 -1.40
N ALA A 110 0.06 -7.11 -2.05
CA ALA A 110 1.28 -6.67 -1.38
C ALA A 110 1.15 -5.27 -0.75
N GLU A 111 0.40 -4.36 -1.38
CA GLU A 111 0.13 -3.04 -0.81
C GLU A 111 -0.78 -3.14 0.42
N LYS A 112 -1.80 -4.02 0.39
CA LYS A 112 -2.67 -4.27 1.54
C LYS A 112 -1.90 -4.87 2.72
N GLU A 113 -1.02 -5.83 2.48
CA GLU A 113 -0.16 -6.41 3.52
C GLU A 113 0.71 -5.35 4.21
N LYS A 114 1.26 -4.40 3.43
CA LYS A 114 2.01 -3.26 3.98
C LYS A 114 1.12 -2.31 4.78
N GLU A 115 -0.12 -2.09 4.35
CA GLU A 115 -1.09 -1.28 5.09
C GLU A 115 -1.42 -1.92 6.44
N ASP A 116 -1.70 -3.22 6.47
CA ASP A 116 -2.01 -3.95 7.70
C ASP A 116 -0.80 -3.97 8.64
N ARG A 117 0.41 -4.14 8.08
CA ARG A 117 1.65 -4.05 8.84
C ARG A 117 1.87 -2.65 9.43
N LYS A 118 1.58 -1.59 8.65
CA LYS A 118 1.61 -0.19 9.14
C LYS A 118 0.68 -0.02 10.34
N LEU A 119 -0.54 -0.56 10.26
CA LEU A 119 -1.52 -0.50 11.35
C LEU A 119 -1.07 -1.30 12.59
N GLU A 120 -0.44 -2.47 12.40
CA GLU A 120 0.14 -3.24 13.50
C GLU A 120 1.23 -2.44 14.24
N ILE A 121 2.19 -1.86 13.49
CA ILE A 121 3.26 -1.01 14.05
C ILE A 121 2.63 0.18 14.78
N TYR A 122 1.68 0.87 14.13
CA TYR A 122 0.95 1.98 14.74
C TYR A 122 0.33 1.56 16.08
N ASN A 123 -0.40 0.45 16.12
CA ASN A 123 -1.07 -0.02 17.33
C ASN A 123 -0.09 -0.35 18.48
N ARG A 124 1.11 -0.83 18.15
CA ARG A 124 2.17 -1.13 19.10
C ARG A 124 2.93 0.10 19.61
N ILE A 125 2.87 1.24 18.92
CA ILE A 125 3.50 2.48 19.38
C ILE A 125 2.78 3.04 20.62
N GLU A 126 3.56 3.39 21.64
CA GLU A 126 3.07 4.02 22.87
C GLU A 126 2.48 5.41 22.60
N ALA A 127 1.28 5.68 23.14
CA ALA A 127 0.54 6.91 22.86
C ALA A 127 1.29 8.21 23.27
N LYS A 128 2.10 8.15 24.34
CA LYS A 128 2.89 9.28 24.83
C LYS A 128 4.21 9.50 24.08
N SER A 129 4.60 8.57 23.23
CA SER A 129 5.87 8.63 22.53
C SER A 129 5.82 9.64 21.39
N PHE A 130 6.86 10.46 21.27
CA PHE A 130 7.02 11.44 20.21
C PHE A 130 8.49 11.65 19.90
N THR A 131 8.76 12.28 18.77
CA THR A 131 10.07 12.80 18.38
C THR A 131 9.86 14.16 17.67
N THR A 132 10.89 14.69 17.01
CA THR A 132 10.85 15.99 16.34
C THR A 132 11.08 15.81 14.85
N HIS A 133 10.29 16.53 14.06
CA HIS A 133 10.43 16.64 12.61
C HIS A 133 10.21 18.11 12.20
N ARG A 134 11.17 18.73 11.50
CA ARG A 134 11.11 20.16 11.08
C ARG A 134 10.71 21.10 12.24
N GLY A 135 11.29 20.89 13.43
CA GLY A 135 10.98 21.68 14.63
C GLY A 135 9.62 21.40 15.31
N ALA A 136 8.75 20.58 14.71
CA ALA A 136 7.45 20.20 15.27
C ALA A 136 7.48 18.80 15.91
N LYS A 137 6.56 18.56 16.86
CA LYS A 137 6.39 17.22 17.45
C LYS A 137 5.79 16.27 16.41
N PHE A 138 6.47 15.15 16.19
CA PHE A 138 5.99 14.00 15.43
C PHE A 138 5.56 12.91 16.41
N LYS A 139 4.29 12.53 16.36
CA LYS A 139 3.61 11.60 17.27
C LYS A 139 2.98 10.46 16.49
N LYS A 140 2.46 9.48 17.24
CA LYS A 140 1.77 8.30 16.70
C LYS A 140 0.72 8.62 15.63
N SER A 141 -0.12 9.64 15.83
CA SER A 141 -1.18 10.01 14.86
C SER A 141 -0.63 10.42 13.49
N ASP A 142 0.59 10.96 13.44
CA ASP A 142 1.16 11.47 12.20
C ASP A 142 1.53 10.33 11.24
N ILE A 143 1.66 9.10 11.73
CA ILE A 143 1.87 7.90 10.90
C ILE A 143 0.63 7.62 10.02
N LEU A 144 -0.56 8.04 10.47
CA LEU A 144 -1.82 7.85 9.76
C LEU A 144 -2.22 9.06 8.90
N SER A 145 -1.44 10.15 8.90
CA SER A 145 -1.73 11.34 8.08
C SER A 145 -1.80 11.02 6.58
N ASP A 146 -2.62 11.79 5.87
CA ASP A 146 -3.10 11.50 4.52
C ASP A 146 -1.99 11.07 3.55
N ASN A 147 -2.15 9.86 3.02
CA ASN A 147 -1.31 9.17 2.03
C ASN A 147 0.03 8.59 2.51
N ARG A 148 0.31 8.55 3.82
CA ARG A 148 1.50 7.86 4.31
C ARG A 148 1.39 6.34 4.18
N LYS A 149 2.23 5.79 3.31
CA LYS A 149 2.31 4.35 3.00
C LYS A 149 3.61 3.77 3.52
N LEU A 150 3.54 2.61 4.17
CA LEU A 150 4.74 1.88 4.57
C LEU A 150 5.46 1.38 3.31
N ARG A 151 6.72 1.77 3.14
CA ARG A 151 7.56 1.37 2.01
C ARG A 151 8.58 0.32 2.40
N PHE A 152 9.14 0.42 3.59
CA PHE A 152 10.11 -0.51 4.11
C PHE A 152 10.15 -0.50 5.64
N GLU A 153 10.45 -1.65 6.23
CA GLU A 153 10.84 -1.78 7.63
C GLU A 153 12.05 -2.70 7.76
N GLY A 154 12.86 -2.48 8.79
CA GLY A 154 13.93 -3.42 9.11
C GLY A 154 14.69 -3.07 10.39
N ASP A 155 15.34 -4.07 10.96
CA ASP A 155 16.14 -3.94 12.17
C ASP A 155 17.59 -3.59 11.83
N ALA A 156 18.13 -2.57 12.47
CA ALA A 156 19.52 -2.16 12.31
C ALA A 156 20.14 -1.73 13.64
N THR A 157 21.45 -1.88 13.76
CA THR A 157 22.22 -1.17 14.78
C THR A 157 22.59 0.20 14.25
N LEU A 158 22.04 1.24 14.86
CA LEU A 158 22.43 2.63 14.63
C LEU A 158 23.71 2.94 15.42
N MET A 159 24.75 3.36 14.70
CA MET A 159 26.00 3.82 15.27
C MET A 159 25.88 5.31 15.62
N GLN A 160 26.09 5.63 16.89
CA GLN A 160 26.06 6.99 17.40
C GLN A 160 27.48 7.48 17.73
N GLY A 161 27.62 8.77 18.05
CA GLY A 161 28.89 9.32 18.49
C GLY A 161 29.44 8.61 19.75
N ARG A 162 30.75 8.70 19.95
CA ARG A 162 31.46 8.15 21.13
C ARG A 162 31.32 6.62 21.30
N GLY A 163 31.09 5.89 20.21
CA GLY A 163 31.01 4.42 20.21
C GLY A 163 29.69 3.85 20.74
N LYS A 164 28.70 4.69 21.04
CA LYS A 164 27.37 4.24 21.47
C LYS A 164 26.65 3.57 20.30
N MET A 165 26.03 2.42 20.57
CA MET A 165 25.31 1.63 19.59
C MET A 165 23.90 1.37 20.10
N GLN A 166 22.89 1.54 19.25
CA GLN A 166 21.50 1.27 19.60
C GLN A 166 20.85 0.40 18.52
N VAL A 167 20.20 -0.69 18.92
CA VAL A 167 19.34 -1.46 18.02
C VAL A 167 18.01 -0.72 17.86
N VAL A 168 17.62 -0.47 16.63
CA VAL A 168 16.41 0.25 16.25
C VAL A 168 15.68 -0.48 15.14
N LEU A 169 14.36 -0.38 15.16
CA LEU A 169 13.51 -0.67 14.01
C LEU A 169 13.44 0.60 13.14
N VAL A 170 13.93 0.51 11.91
CA VAL A 170 13.88 1.58 10.93
C VAL A 170 12.58 1.48 10.16
N ILE A 171 11.77 2.53 10.19
CA ILE A 171 10.53 2.62 9.44
C ILE A 171 10.68 3.64 8.33
N VAL A 172 10.33 3.24 7.12
CA VAL A 172 10.36 4.08 5.92
C VAL A 172 8.95 4.17 5.39
N LEU A 173 8.35 5.35 5.50
CA LEU A 173 7.07 5.68 4.89
C LEU A 173 7.30 6.23 3.48
N SER A 174 6.25 6.78 2.87
CA SER A 174 6.30 7.33 1.51
C SER A 174 7.04 8.66 1.42
N ASP A 175 7.18 9.39 2.53
CA ASP A 175 7.71 10.76 2.61
C ASP A 175 8.80 10.91 3.68
N VAL A 176 8.76 10.09 4.74
CA VAL A 176 9.68 10.18 5.88
C VAL A 176 10.26 8.84 6.30
N LEU A 177 11.40 8.89 6.98
CA LEU A 177 12.04 7.77 7.67
C LEU A 177 12.21 8.12 9.16
N PHE A 178 11.96 7.16 10.05
CA PHE A 178 12.17 7.33 11.49
C PHE A 178 12.58 6.03 12.16
N PHE A 179 12.94 6.13 13.44
CA PHE A 179 13.47 5.03 14.23
C PHE A 179 12.55 4.72 15.42
N LEU A 180 12.34 3.44 15.69
CA LEU A 180 11.59 2.95 16.85
C LEU A 180 12.49 2.07 17.73
N LEU A 181 12.33 2.17 19.05
CA LEU A 181 12.80 1.19 20.02
C LEU A 181 11.68 0.20 20.33
N GLU A 182 12.01 -1.08 20.38
CA GLU A 182 11.13 -2.12 20.90
C GLU A 182 11.43 -2.40 22.37
N ASN A 183 10.40 -2.37 23.21
CA ASN A 183 10.49 -2.80 24.60
C ASN A 183 9.18 -3.49 25.00
N ASN A 184 9.25 -4.73 25.48
CA ASN A 184 8.09 -5.54 25.89
C ASN A 184 6.95 -5.52 24.85
N HIS A 185 7.28 -5.80 23.58
CA HIS A 185 6.38 -5.77 22.44
C HIS A 185 5.73 -4.41 22.09
N LYS A 186 6.08 -3.33 22.79
CA LYS A 186 5.67 -1.96 22.45
C LYS A 186 6.79 -1.21 21.73
N TYR A 187 6.39 -0.25 20.90
CA TYR A 187 7.30 0.64 20.21
C TYR A 187 7.29 2.05 20.81
N SER A 188 8.45 2.69 20.83
CA SER A 188 8.60 4.12 21.16
C SER A 188 9.53 4.77 20.15
N PHE A 189 9.27 6.03 19.78
CA PHE A 189 10.14 6.79 18.90
C PHE A 189 11.53 6.95 19.51
N PHE A 190 12.54 6.70 18.68
CA PHE A 190 13.94 6.90 19.03
C PHE A 190 14.46 8.18 18.37
N THR A 191 15.06 9.07 19.16
CA THR A 191 15.74 10.26 18.65
C THR A 191 17.23 10.09 18.90
N PRO A 192 18.08 9.99 17.85
CA PRO A 192 19.51 9.87 18.06
C PRO A 192 20.10 11.15 18.67
N ASP A 193 21.14 10.99 19.50
CA ASP A 193 21.76 12.12 20.21
C ASP A 193 22.21 13.22 19.24
N ASN A 194 21.72 14.45 19.46
CA ASN A 194 21.97 15.64 18.65
C ASN A 194 21.58 15.50 17.16
N LYS A 195 20.58 14.68 16.84
CA LYS A 195 20.06 14.52 15.47
C LYS A 195 18.54 14.59 15.41
N ALA A 196 18.00 14.81 14.21
CA ALA A 196 16.57 14.62 13.94
C ALA A 196 16.15 13.16 14.13
N GLY A 197 15.01 12.92 14.80
CA GLY A 197 14.45 11.57 14.95
C GLY A 197 13.54 11.15 13.79
N VAL A 198 13.12 12.10 12.95
CA VAL A 198 12.43 11.86 11.68
C VAL A 198 13.14 12.61 10.57
N VAL A 199 13.47 11.89 9.50
CA VAL A 199 14.23 12.38 8.36
C VAL A 199 13.31 12.40 7.14
N SER A 200 13.26 13.52 6.42
CA SER A 200 12.58 13.55 5.13
C SER A 200 13.29 12.63 4.13
N LEU A 201 12.54 11.92 3.30
CA LEU A 201 13.11 11.15 2.19
C LEU A 201 13.60 12.05 1.06
N GLN A 202 13.19 13.31 1.04
CA GLN A 202 13.62 14.24 0.02
C GLN A 202 15.10 14.55 0.17
N LYS A 203 15.81 14.46 -0.96
CA LYS A 203 17.26 14.65 -1.01
C LYS A 203 18.02 13.71 -0.05
N LEU A 204 17.41 12.59 0.35
CA LEU A 204 18.05 11.54 1.14
C LEU A 204 18.90 10.66 0.23
N LEU A 205 20.17 10.49 0.57
CA LEU A 205 21.10 9.64 -0.14
C LEU A 205 21.38 8.37 0.67
N VAL A 206 21.34 7.22 0.00
CA VAL A 206 21.70 5.93 0.59
C VAL A 206 22.99 5.42 -0.04
N ARG A 207 24.02 5.25 0.79
CA ARG A 207 25.35 4.79 0.39
C ARG A 207 25.74 3.51 1.10
N GLU A 208 26.47 2.66 0.41
CA GLU A 208 27.05 1.46 1.00
C GLU A 208 28.33 1.82 1.76
N LYS A 209 28.52 1.25 2.95
CA LYS A 209 29.79 1.36 3.67
C LYS A 209 30.80 0.38 3.07
N ALA A 210 31.96 0.88 2.67
CA ALA A 210 33.06 0.07 2.14
C ALA A 210 33.54 -0.99 3.16
N GLY A 211 34.04 -2.11 2.63
CA GLY A 211 34.49 -3.30 3.39
C GLY A 211 33.61 -4.51 3.08
N GLN A 212 34.23 -5.61 2.60
CA GLN A 212 33.50 -6.77 2.06
C GLN A 212 32.57 -7.45 3.09
N GLU A 213 32.92 -7.43 4.39
CA GLU A 213 32.08 -7.99 5.46
C GLU A 213 31.16 -6.95 6.13
N SER A 214 31.25 -5.69 5.71
CA SER A 214 30.46 -4.60 6.26
C SER A 214 29.02 -4.75 5.80
N ARG A 215 28.13 -5.11 6.72
CA ARG A 215 26.67 -4.92 6.60
C ARG A 215 26.26 -3.46 6.85
N GLY A 216 27.17 -2.52 6.64
CA GLY A 216 26.98 -1.10 6.91
C GLY A 216 26.38 -0.35 5.72
N ILE A 217 25.45 0.56 6.00
CA ILE A 217 24.94 1.57 5.08
C ILE A 217 24.96 2.95 5.74
N TYR A 218 25.03 3.99 4.93
CA TYR A 218 24.88 5.39 5.36
C TYR A 218 23.61 5.98 4.77
N LEU A 219 22.83 6.67 5.61
CA LEU A 219 21.72 7.52 5.21
C LEU A 219 22.17 8.97 5.38
N ILE A 220 22.12 9.78 4.32
CA ILE A 220 22.63 11.15 4.32
C ILE A 220 21.50 12.07 3.87
N SER A 221 20.95 12.86 4.78
CA SER A 221 20.09 14.00 4.44
C SER A 221 20.98 15.10 3.87
N SER A 222 20.79 15.43 2.59
CA SER A 222 21.49 16.54 1.94
C SER A 222 20.70 17.85 1.96
N ASN A 223 19.66 17.94 2.80
CA ASN A 223 18.95 19.19 3.02
C ASN A 223 19.90 20.23 3.66
N PRO A 224 20.15 21.39 3.02
CA PRO A 224 21.06 22.39 3.57
C PRO A 224 20.63 22.95 4.93
N ALA A 225 19.32 22.95 5.22
CA ALA A 225 18.79 23.42 6.50
C ALA A 225 19.04 22.41 7.65
N GLU A 226 19.04 21.12 7.33
CA GLU A 226 19.16 20.02 8.30
C GLU A 226 20.03 18.88 7.71
N PRO A 227 21.35 19.09 7.54
CA PRO A 227 22.25 18.06 7.03
C PRO A 227 22.50 17.02 8.12
N GLU A 228 22.17 15.77 7.81
CA GLU A 228 22.23 14.67 8.77
C GLU A 228 22.88 13.44 8.12
N MET A 229 23.67 12.69 8.89
CA MET A 229 24.27 11.44 8.44
C MET A 229 24.08 10.34 9.49
N PHE A 230 23.42 9.25 9.12
CA PHE A 230 23.21 8.09 9.99
C PHE A 230 24.01 6.90 9.47
N GLU A 231 24.75 6.24 10.36
CA GLU A 231 25.45 5.00 10.06
C GLU A 231 24.67 3.83 10.66
N LEU A 232 24.22 2.93 9.80
CA LEU A 232 23.45 1.75 10.17
C LEU A 232 24.21 0.48 9.83
N LYS A 233 24.24 -0.49 10.75
CA LYS A 233 24.63 -1.87 10.47
C LYS A 233 23.36 -2.73 10.39
N VAL A 234 23.02 -3.21 9.20
CA VAL A 234 21.76 -3.93 8.97
C VAL A 234 21.74 -5.28 9.69
N GLN A 235 20.61 -5.62 10.28
CA GLN A 235 20.38 -6.90 10.95
C GLN A 235 19.34 -7.73 10.21
N ASN A 236 18.18 -7.15 9.93
CA ASN A 236 17.06 -7.83 9.29
C ASN A 236 16.26 -6.88 8.37
N PRO A 237 16.14 -7.16 7.07
CA PRO A 237 16.79 -8.23 6.33
C PRO A 237 18.33 -8.15 6.39
N ARG A 238 19.04 -9.28 6.44
CA ARG A 238 20.52 -9.32 6.54
C ARG A 238 21.24 -8.77 5.31
N ASN A 239 20.58 -8.81 4.15
CA ASN A 239 21.14 -8.33 2.90
C ASN A 239 20.99 -6.80 2.79
N LYS A 240 22.10 -6.07 2.90
CA LYS A 240 22.12 -4.61 2.78
C LYS A 240 21.62 -4.09 1.43
N GLN A 241 21.69 -4.87 0.35
CA GLN A 241 21.17 -4.43 -0.96
C GLN A 241 19.64 -4.31 -0.96
N VAL A 242 18.94 -5.15 -0.17
CA VAL A 242 17.48 -5.04 0.01
C VAL A 242 17.13 -3.69 0.62
N TRP A 243 17.86 -3.28 1.67
CA TRP A 243 17.71 -1.97 2.29
C TRP A 243 17.99 -0.83 1.32
N ILE A 244 19.13 -0.89 0.63
CA ILE A 244 19.55 0.16 -0.31
C ILE A 244 18.51 0.34 -1.43
N GLN A 245 18.05 -0.77 -2.03
CA GLN A 245 17.06 -0.73 -3.10
C GLN A 245 15.69 -0.23 -2.59
N ALA A 246 15.23 -0.72 -1.45
CA ALA A 246 13.94 -0.32 -0.89
C ALA A 246 13.91 1.17 -0.52
N ILE A 247 14.94 1.67 0.16
CA ILE A 247 15.01 3.08 0.55
C ILE A 247 15.19 3.98 -0.69
N ARG A 248 16.04 3.59 -1.66
CA ARG A 248 16.17 4.35 -2.92
C ARG A 248 14.86 4.42 -3.70
N SER A 249 14.13 3.31 -3.76
CA SER A 249 12.80 3.27 -4.38
C SER A 249 11.82 4.18 -3.64
N ALA A 250 11.84 4.19 -2.31
CA ALA A 250 11.02 5.11 -1.52
C ALA A 250 11.38 6.59 -1.75
N VAL A 251 12.68 6.91 -1.81
CA VAL A 251 13.18 8.26 -2.13
C VAL A 251 12.77 8.71 -3.53
N GLN A 252 12.89 7.84 -4.54
CA GLN A 252 12.50 8.15 -5.91
C GLN A 252 11.00 8.42 -6.06
N ASN A 253 10.18 7.71 -5.27
CA ASN A 253 8.72 7.87 -5.26
C ASN A 253 8.23 8.83 -4.17
N CYS A 254 9.14 9.54 -3.49
CA CYS A 254 8.78 10.51 -2.47
C CYS A 254 8.08 11.68 -3.15
N PRO A 255 6.88 12.10 -2.70
CA PRO A 255 6.25 13.31 -3.20
C PRO A 255 7.19 14.50 -3.03
N GLU A 256 7.20 15.42 -4.01
CA GLU A 256 7.91 16.68 -3.90
C GLU A 256 7.32 17.50 -2.74
N ASP A 257 8.18 18.19 -1.98
CA ASP A 257 7.74 19.03 -0.87
C ASP A 257 7.05 20.24 -1.52
N GLU A 258 5.77 20.45 -1.22
CA GLU A 258 5.18 21.79 -1.42
C GLU A 258 5.96 22.84 -0.59
N ASP A 259 6.77 22.43 0.39
CA ASP A 259 7.70 23.28 1.18
C ASP A 259 8.93 23.79 0.40
N ASP A 260 9.16 23.41 -0.88
CA ASP A 260 10.06 24.18 -1.76
C ASP A 260 9.43 25.54 -2.17
N THR A 261 8.21 25.84 -1.71
CA THR A 261 7.67 27.20 -1.59
C THR A 261 8.26 27.99 -0.41
N SER A 262 9.26 27.46 0.29
CA SER A 262 10.08 28.21 1.25
C SER A 262 10.85 29.37 0.60
N ALA A 263 11.06 29.33 -0.73
CA ALA A 263 11.57 30.44 -1.53
C ALA A 263 10.50 31.47 -1.96
N LEU A 264 9.20 31.19 -1.76
CA LEU A 264 8.12 32.09 -2.14
C LEU A 264 7.78 33.07 -1.00
N SER A 265 7.57 34.32 -1.35
CA SER A 265 7.13 35.37 -0.44
C SER A 265 5.75 35.04 0.19
N SER A 266 5.45 35.65 1.34
CA SER A 266 4.15 35.48 2.01
C SER A 266 2.96 35.82 1.10
N GLU A 267 3.13 36.75 0.14
CA GLU A 267 2.10 37.10 -0.84
C GLU A 267 1.88 36.02 -1.90
N GLU A 268 2.94 35.35 -2.35
CA GLU A 268 2.84 34.27 -3.35
C GLU A 268 2.19 33.02 -2.74
N ARG A 269 2.45 32.72 -1.47
CA ARG A 269 1.73 31.66 -0.74
C ARG A 269 0.24 31.96 -0.63
N HIS A 270 -0.11 33.20 -0.31
CA HIS A 270 -1.51 33.61 -0.21
C HIS A 270 -2.22 33.47 -1.56
N LYS A 271 -1.60 33.96 -2.64
CA LYS A 271 -2.13 33.80 -4.01
C LYS A 271 -2.29 32.33 -4.42
N MET A 272 -1.36 31.46 -4.05
CA MET A 272 -1.43 30.04 -4.40
C MET A 272 -2.54 29.31 -3.61
N LEU A 273 -2.72 29.64 -2.33
CA LEU A 273 -3.84 29.16 -1.51
C LEU A 273 -5.19 29.64 -2.07
N GLU A 274 -5.30 30.90 -2.46
CA GLU A 274 -6.49 31.44 -3.12
C GLU A 274 -6.77 30.77 -4.46
N ALA A 275 -5.74 30.52 -5.27
CA ALA A 275 -5.86 29.81 -6.54
C ALA A 275 -6.35 28.36 -6.33
N LYS A 276 -5.75 27.62 -5.39
CA LYS A 276 -6.20 26.28 -5.00
C LYS A 276 -7.65 26.30 -4.50
N GLN A 277 -8.02 27.27 -3.66
CA GLN A 277 -9.38 27.40 -3.14
C GLN A 277 -10.40 27.79 -4.23
N SER A 278 -9.99 28.58 -5.21
CA SER A 278 -10.79 28.90 -6.39
C SER A 278 -11.01 27.66 -7.27
N GLN A 279 -9.96 26.90 -7.53
CA GLN A 279 -10.02 25.66 -8.29
C GLN A 279 -10.92 24.61 -7.61
N ILE A 280 -10.82 24.44 -6.29
CA ILE A 280 -11.72 23.58 -5.52
C ILE A 280 -13.17 24.03 -5.68
N ARG A 281 -13.44 25.33 -5.53
CA ARG A 281 -14.79 25.88 -5.73
C ARG A 281 -15.33 25.61 -7.13
N GLN A 282 -14.49 25.72 -8.16
CA GLN A 282 -14.87 25.41 -9.54
C GLN A 282 -15.22 23.92 -9.71
N ILE A 283 -14.38 23.02 -9.20
CA ILE A 283 -14.62 21.57 -9.28
C ILE A 283 -15.92 21.19 -8.53
N VAL A 284 -16.13 21.73 -7.34
CA VAL A 284 -17.37 21.52 -6.56
C VAL A 284 -18.58 22.07 -7.32
N GLY A 285 -18.45 23.20 -8.01
CA GLY A 285 -19.50 23.75 -8.88
C GLY A 285 -19.87 22.80 -10.04
N VAL A 286 -18.85 22.26 -10.73
CA VAL A 286 -19.06 21.27 -11.81
C VAL A 286 -19.69 19.99 -11.28
N LEU A 287 -19.27 19.51 -10.11
CA LEU A 287 -19.87 18.34 -9.46
C LEU A 287 -21.36 18.56 -9.20
N ARG A 288 -21.73 19.70 -8.60
CA ARG A 288 -23.15 20.04 -8.35
C ARG A 288 -23.96 20.14 -9.64
N GLN A 289 -23.38 20.71 -10.70
CA GLN A 289 -24.04 20.76 -12.01
C GLN A 289 -24.30 19.35 -12.55
N LYS A 290 -23.33 18.44 -12.42
CA LYS A 290 -23.47 17.04 -12.83
C LYS A 290 -24.50 16.30 -11.99
N ASP A 291 -24.61 16.59 -10.70
CA ASP A 291 -25.65 16.03 -9.83
C ASP A 291 -27.06 16.44 -10.30
N VAL A 292 -27.24 17.71 -10.72
CA VAL A 292 -28.52 18.19 -11.28
C VAL A 292 -28.83 17.51 -12.62
N GLU A 293 -27.86 17.39 -13.52
CA GLU A 293 -28.03 16.67 -14.79
C GLU A 293 -28.44 15.21 -14.55
N GLN A 294 -27.82 14.53 -13.57
CA GLN A 294 -28.19 13.16 -13.21
C GLN A 294 -29.61 13.06 -12.65
N ALA A 295 -30.04 14.02 -11.82
CA ALA A 295 -31.39 14.05 -11.27
C ALA A 295 -32.45 14.16 -12.38
N LEU A 296 -32.23 15.04 -13.36
CA LEU A 296 -33.14 15.20 -14.51
C LEU A 296 -33.25 13.92 -15.34
N ILE A 297 -32.13 13.27 -15.64
CA ILE A 297 -32.11 11.99 -16.37
C ILE A 297 -32.86 10.90 -15.58
N LEU A 298 -32.74 10.89 -14.25
CA LEU A 298 -33.47 9.95 -13.40
C LEU A 298 -34.98 10.21 -13.43
N GLU A 299 -35.41 11.47 -13.42
CA GLU A 299 -36.83 11.84 -13.55
C GLU A 299 -37.40 11.38 -14.90
N GLU A 300 -36.70 11.64 -16.00
CA GLU A 300 -37.11 11.17 -17.34
C GLU A 300 -37.23 9.64 -17.38
N LYS A 301 -36.26 8.94 -16.80
CA LYS A 301 -36.29 7.47 -16.69
C LYS A 301 -37.49 6.99 -15.86
N MET A 302 -37.79 7.64 -14.74
CA MET A 302 -38.95 7.30 -13.90
C MET A 302 -40.26 7.53 -14.64
N ALA A 303 -40.37 8.61 -15.43
CA ALA A 303 -41.55 8.87 -16.25
C ALA A 303 -41.77 7.77 -17.31
N LEU A 304 -40.69 7.31 -17.95
CA LEU A 304 -40.76 6.18 -18.89
C LEU A 304 -41.15 4.88 -18.18
N GLN A 305 -40.63 4.63 -16.98
CA GLN A 305 -40.97 3.47 -16.17
C GLN A 305 -42.46 3.46 -15.79
N LEU A 306 -43.01 4.61 -15.40
CA LEU A 306 -44.45 4.75 -15.08
C LEU A 306 -45.33 4.50 -16.32
N ARG A 307 -44.92 5.01 -17.49
CA ARG A 307 -45.63 4.72 -18.75
C ARG A 307 -45.61 3.24 -19.11
N LEU A 308 -44.49 2.55 -18.85
CA LEU A 308 -44.38 1.11 -19.08
C LEU A 308 -45.29 0.30 -18.14
N VAL A 309 -45.40 0.70 -16.87
CA VAL A 309 -46.29 0.03 -15.90
C VAL A 309 -47.76 0.29 -16.21
N ALA A 310 -48.07 1.41 -16.84
CA ALA A 310 -49.43 1.77 -17.27
C ALA A 310 -49.83 1.19 -18.65
N ALA A 311 -48.90 0.58 -19.38
CA ALA A 311 -49.12 -0.07 -20.67
C ALA A 311 -49.38 -1.57 -20.51
#